data_AF-A0A8H4QXW6-F1
#
_entry.id   AF-A0A8H4QXW6-F1
#
_cell.length_a   1.000
_cell.length_b   1.000
_cell.length_c   1.000
_cell.angle_alpha   90.00
_cell.angle_beta   90.00
_cell.angle_gamma   90.00
#
_symmetry.space_group_name_H-M   'P 1'
#
loop_
_entity.id
_entity.type
_entity.pdbx_description
1 polymer ?
#
loop_
_entity_poly.entity_id
_entity_poly.type
_entity_poly.pdbx_seq_one_letter_code
_entity_poly.pdbx_strand_id
1 'polypeptide(L)'
;MSSATPKYWLLKAEPDTRIVKGKDVKFSVDDFERVKTSPWEGVRNYEARNLMKEMKEGDQAVFYHSNCKVPGIAAFAEVSKEAYPDYTAWDSSHPYYDAKSDSNNPRWYMVDLSFKSRASHFIPLALLRKISEISMNDIPEELSYLDETDVHGIKRMDLVTRGRLSVQRVQEDAWRAIEKLAEKGGWDDIDLKPGKTTKSKAKTSTANAQPKAASLPKSSGTKVDPQPNTKAAASKRKREEAEADPDEAPGLRRSTRNKK
;
A
#
# COMPACT_ATOMS: atom_id res chain seq x y z
N MET A 1 8.62 32.21 9.58
CA MET A 1 9.15 30.93 9.04
C MET A 1 8.70 30.82 7.59
N SER A 2 9.49 30.24 6.69
CA SER A 2 8.98 29.91 5.35
C SER A 2 8.11 28.66 5.47
N SER A 3 6.80 28.80 5.26
CA SER A 3 5.91 27.64 5.14
C SER A 3 6.13 27.07 3.75
N ALA A 4 6.77 25.90 3.67
CA ALA A 4 6.74 25.11 2.44
C ALA A 4 5.30 24.69 2.17
N THR A 5 4.89 24.68 0.89
CA THR A 5 3.59 24.15 0.47
C THR A 5 3.43 22.72 0.99
N PRO A 6 2.33 22.38 1.67
CA PRO A 6 2.10 21.03 2.17
C PRO A 6 2.04 20.04 1.00
N LYS A 7 2.49 18.81 1.23
CA LYS A 7 2.27 17.71 0.28
C LYS A 7 0.88 17.12 0.50
N TYR A 8 0.40 16.46 -0.55
CA TYR A 8 -0.92 15.85 -0.59
C TYR A 8 -0.80 14.33 -0.65
N TRP A 9 -1.63 13.63 0.13
CA TRP A 9 -1.59 12.18 0.28
C TRP A 9 -2.98 11.55 0.19
N LEU A 10 -3.06 10.26 -0.12
CA LEU A 10 -4.28 9.45 0.00
C LEU A 10 -3.97 8.22 0.85
N LEU A 11 -4.79 7.96 1.86
CA LEU A 11 -4.68 6.79 2.72
C LEU A 11 -6.01 6.03 2.75
N LYS A 12 -5.93 4.70 2.57
CA LYS A 12 -7.09 3.81 2.46
C LYS A 12 -7.41 3.13 3.79
N ALA A 13 -8.66 3.26 4.22
CA ALA A 13 -9.27 2.50 5.32
C ALA A 13 -10.44 1.65 4.79
N GLU A 14 -11.04 0.81 5.63
CA GLU A 14 -12.18 -0.04 5.27
C GLU A 14 -13.36 0.26 6.20
N PRO A 15 -14.49 0.82 5.71
CA PRO A 15 -15.60 1.24 6.56
C PRO A 15 -16.54 0.09 6.97
N ASP A 16 -16.47 -1.03 6.26
CA ASP A 16 -17.25 -2.24 6.51
C ASP A 16 -16.43 -3.26 7.33
N THR A 17 -17.10 -4.13 8.10
CA THR A 17 -16.44 -5.19 8.89
C THR A 17 -15.68 -6.18 8.01
N ARG A 18 -14.40 -6.42 8.33
CA ARG A 18 -13.55 -7.46 7.74
C ARG A 18 -12.65 -8.09 8.79
N ILE A 19 -12.78 -9.40 8.96
CA ILE A 19 -11.97 -10.15 9.95
C ILE A 19 -10.58 -10.49 9.40
N VAL A 20 -9.53 -10.12 10.12
CA VAL A 20 -8.12 -10.49 9.90
C VAL A 20 -7.58 -11.18 11.15
N LYS A 21 -7.12 -12.43 11.01
CA LYS A 21 -6.63 -13.26 12.14
C LYS A 21 -7.56 -13.30 13.37
N GLY A 22 -8.87 -13.14 13.18
CA GLY A 22 -9.87 -13.15 14.26
C GLY A 22 -10.21 -11.78 14.88
N LYS A 23 -9.57 -10.68 14.46
CA LYS A 23 -9.94 -9.30 14.83
C LYS A 23 -10.60 -8.59 13.64
N ASP A 24 -11.61 -7.75 13.88
CA ASP A 24 -12.14 -6.84 12.85
C ASP A 24 -11.13 -5.70 12.62
N VAL A 25 -11.03 -5.22 11.38
CA VAL A 25 -10.16 -4.09 10.98
C VAL A 25 -10.94 -2.91 10.40
N LYS A 26 -12.26 -2.88 10.62
CA LYS A 26 -13.15 -1.75 10.30
C LYS A 26 -12.64 -0.43 10.89
N PHE A 27 -12.55 0.59 10.06
CA PHE A 27 -12.35 1.98 10.44
C PHE A 27 -13.08 2.90 9.43
N SER A 28 -14.30 3.33 9.77
CA SER A 28 -15.10 4.24 8.94
C SER A 28 -14.73 5.71 9.14
N VAL A 29 -15.33 6.61 8.36
CA VAL A 29 -15.19 8.06 8.57
C VAL A 29 -15.79 8.50 9.91
N ASP A 30 -16.85 7.81 10.37
CA ASP A 30 -17.50 8.06 11.66
C ASP A 30 -16.67 7.54 12.84
N ASP A 31 -15.80 6.56 12.60
CA ASP A 31 -14.79 6.11 13.55
C ASP A 31 -13.65 7.14 13.64
N PHE A 32 -13.15 7.61 12.50
CA PHE A 32 -12.06 8.60 12.46
C PHE A 32 -12.48 9.98 13.00
N GLU A 33 -13.64 10.48 12.61
CA GLU A 33 -14.21 11.73 13.14
C GLU A 33 -14.45 11.65 14.66
N ARG A 34 -14.76 10.47 15.20
CA ARG A 34 -15.00 10.27 16.63
C ARG A 34 -13.71 10.26 17.44
N VAL A 35 -12.64 9.62 16.95
CA VAL A 35 -11.35 9.58 17.66
C VAL A 35 -10.53 10.86 17.50
N LYS A 36 -10.83 11.68 16.48
CA LYS A 36 -10.14 12.94 16.09
C LYS A 36 -8.70 12.75 15.59
N THR A 37 -7.88 11.95 16.25
CA THR A 37 -6.53 11.60 15.83
C THR A 37 -6.33 10.09 15.93
N SER A 38 -5.68 9.47 14.96
CA SER A 38 -5.40 8.03 14.94
C SER A 38 -3.99 7.74 14.44
N PRO A 39 -3.25 6.79 15.06
CA PRO A 39 -2.11 6.18 14.40
C PRO A 39 -2.57 5.45 13.14
N TRP A 40 -1.80 5.56 12.06
CA TRP A 40 -2.07 4.91 10.78
C TRP A 40 -1.33 3.57 10.66
N GLU A 41 -1.65 2.70 11.59
CA GLU A 41 -1.06 1.38 11.80
C GLU A 41 -1.31 0.37 10.64
N GLY A 42 -0.76 -0.83 10.77
CA GLY A 42 -1.18 -1.99 9.98
C GLY A 42 -0.68 -2.02 8.52
N VAL A 43 -0.02 -0.96 8.04
CA VAL A 43 0.57 -0.93 6.69
C VAL A 43 1.71 -1.95 6.58
N ARG A 44 1.50 -3.03 5.80
CA ARG A 44 2.48 -4.09 5.53
C ARG A 44 2.94 -4.15 4.06
N ASN A 45 2.91 -3.01 3.38
CA ASN A 45 3.46 -2.84 2.04
C ASN A 45 4.69 -1.90 2.10
N TYR A 46 5.82 -2.33 1.54
CA TYR A 46 7.09 -1.60 1.62
C TYR A 46 7.08 -0.23 0.92
N GLU A 47 6.35 -0.09 -0.19
CA GLU A 47 6.20 1.17 -0.91
C GLU A 47 5.32 2.15 -0.12
N ALA A 48 4.16 1.70 0.34
CA ALA A 48 3.26 2.49 1.18
C ALA A 48 3.94 2.96 2.48
N ARG A 49 4.75 2.09 3.11
CA ARG A 49 5.60 2.44 4.26
C ARG A 49 6.63 3.50 3.91
N ASN A 50 7.32 3.39 2.77
CA ASN A 50 8.31 4.38 2.34
C ASN A 50 7.64 5.76 2.11
N LEU A 51 6.46 5.77 1.50
CA LEU A 51 5.67 6.99 1.30
C LEU A 51 5.25 7.63 2.63
N MET A 52 4.84 6.86 3.64
CA MET A 52 4.60 7.41 4.97
C MET A 52 5.87 8.03 5.59
N LYS A 53 7.05 7.47 5.34
CA LYS A 53 8.34 8.05 5.79
C LYS A 53 8.75 9.34 5.06
N GLU A 54 8.01 9.78 4.05
CA GLU A 54 8.20 11.06 3.36
C GLU A 54 7.22 12.16 3.83
N MET A 55 6.21 11.79 4.61
CA MET A 55 5.19 12.68 5.17
C MET A 55 5.79 13.63 6.22
N LYS A 56 5.28 14.86 6.26
CA LYS A 56 5.67 15.91 7.20
C LYS A 56 4.47 16.45 7.96
N GLU A 57 4.70 16.94 9.18
CA GLU A 57 3.65 17.56 9.98
C GLU A 57 3.07 18.77 9.24
N GLY A 58 1.74 18.80 9.11
CA GLY A 58 1.02 19.78 8.28
C GLY A 58 0.79 19.36 6.81
N ASP A 59 1.37 18.25 6.33
CA ASP A 59 0.95 17.65 5.05
C ASP A 59 -0.53 17.24 5.12
N GLN A 60 -1.27 17.45 4.03
CA GLN A 60 -2.71 17.16 3.97
C GLN A 60 -2.97 15.79 3.31
N ALA A 61 -4.06 15.15 3.69
CA ALA A 61 -4.40 13.80 3.23
C ALA A 61 -5.91 13.62 2.99
N VAL A 62 -6.27 12.78 2.02
CA VAL A 62 -7.65 12.30 1.84
C VAL A 62 -7.83 10.91 2.44
N PHE A 63 -8.89 10.77 3.24
CA PHE A 63 -9.35 9.53 3.85
C PHE A 63 -10.27 8.79 2.88
N TYR A 64 -9.81 7.66 2.38
CA TYR A 64 -10.47 6.90 1.33
C TYR A 64 -11.09 5.60 1.86
N HIS A 65 -12.39 5.44 1.64
CA HIS A 65 -13.14 4.19 1.89
C HIS A 65 -12.82 3.16 0.81
N SER A 66 -12.21 2.06 1.20
CA SER A 66 -11.83 0.94 0.34
C SER A 66 -12.55 -0.35 0.73
N ASN A 67 -12.56 -1.33 -0.18
CA ASN A 67 -13.08 -2.69 0.02
C ASN A 67 -14.54 -2.80 0.56
N CYS A 68 -15.33 -1.74 0.35
CA CYS A 68 -16.74 -1.63 0.72
C CYS A 68 -17.65 -1.61 -0.50
N LYS A 69 -18.98 -1.62 -0.29
CA LYS A 69 -19.99 -1.61 -1.37
C LYS A 69 -19.85 -0.40 -2.32
N VAL A 70 -19.51 0.78 -1.79
CA VAL A 70 -19.33 2.02 -2.55
C VAL A 70 -18.02 2.68 -2.11
N PRO A 71 -16.87 2.34 -2.73
CA PRO A 71 -15.58 2.90 -2.33
C PRO A 71 -15.40 4.31 -2.92
N GLY A 72 -14.70 5.19 -2.19
CA GLY A 72 -14.62 6.62 -2.52
C GLY A 72 -13.91 7.47 -1.44
N ILE A 73 -13.80 8.78 -1.68
CA ILE A 73 -13.23 9.73 -0.71
C ILE A 73 -14.33 10.22 0.23
N ALA A 74 -14.09 10.14 1.53
CA ALA A 74 -15.08 10.44 2.57
C ALA A 74 -14.71 11.62 3.49
N ALA A 75 -13.42 11.91 3.66
CA ALA A 75 -12.95 12.96 4.56
C ALA A 75 -11.56 13.49 4.18
N PHE A 76 -11.22 14.66 4.72
CA PHE A 76 -9.91 15.28 4.69
C PHE A 76 -9.24 15.16 6.07
N ALA A 77 -7.92 15.05 6.05
CA ALA A 77 -7.06 14.78 7.19
C ALA A 77 -5.73 15.53 7.06
N GLU A 78 -4.98 15.56 8.15
CA GLU A 78 -3.68 16.21 8.25
C GLU A 78 -2.70 15.28 8.98
N VAL A 79 -1.46 15.23 8.50
CA VAL A 79 -0.37 14.54 9.21
C VAL A 79 -0.05 15.37 10.45
N SER A 80 -0.41 14.84 11.62
CA SER A 80 -0.18 15.48 12.93
C SER A 80 1.05 14.93 13.65
N LYS A 81 1.77 13.98 13.04
CA LYS A 81 3.07 13.48 13.51
C LYS A 81 3.84 12.78 12.39
N GLU A 82 5.14 13.06 12.30
CA GLU A 82 6.04 12.34 11.37
C GLU A 82 6.14 10.82 11.64
N ALA A 83 6.62 10.07 10.65
CA ALA A 83 6.61 8.62 10.67
C ALA A 83 7.52 8.00 11.76
N TYR A 84 6.92 7.20 12.63
CA TYR A 84 7.57 6.49 13.73
C TYR A 84 7.30 4.97 13.65
N PRO A 85 8.03 4.12 14.41
CA PRO A 85 7.85 2.67 14.34
C PRO A 85 6.43 2.20 14.64
N ASP A 86 5.88 1.34 13.78
CA ASP A 86 4.59 0.69 14.02
C ASP A 86 4.77 -0.48 15.01
N TYR A 87 4.51 -0.19 16.28
CA TYR A 87 4.62 -1.15 17.38
C TYR A 87 3.62 -2.32 17.29
N THR A 88 2.54 -2.18 16.51
CA THR A 88 1.55 -3.25 16.30
C THR A 88 2.09 -4.38 15.43
N ALA A 89 3.25 -4.19 14.79
CA ALA A 89 4.00 -5.27 14.16
C ALA A 89 4.58 -6.26 15.19
N TRP A 90 4.72 -5.89 16.46
CA TRP A 90 5.32 -6.72 17.53
C TRP A 90 4.28 -7.36 18.46
N ASP A 91 3.06 -6.83 18.56
CA ASP A 91 1.95 -7.48 19.28
C ASP A 91 1.52 -8.76 18.55
N SER A 92 1.79 -9.93 19.16
CA SER A 92 1.44 -11.24 18.58
C SER A 92 -0.07 -11.47 18.44
N SER A 93 -0.89 -10.72 19.16
CA SER A 93 -2.35 -10.74 19.01
C SER A 93 -2.86 -9.89 17.84
N HIS A 94 -2.01 -9.11 17.18
CA HIS A 94 -2.43 -8.11 16.20
C HIS A 94 -2.78 -8.72 14.83
N PRO A 95 -3.84 -8.26 14.12
CA PRO A 95 -4.10 -8.65 12.73
C PRO A 95 -2.85 -8.46 11.86
N TYR A 96 -2.08 -7.41 12.12
CA TYR A 96 -0.89 -7.03 11.36
C TYR A 96 0.45 -7.34 12.05
N TYR A 97 0.47 -8.31 12.99
CA TYR A 97 1.70 -8.87 13.55
C TYR A 97 2.65 -9.40 12.46
N ASP A 98 3.94 -9.07 12.56
CA ASP A 98 5.05 -9.59 11.75
C ASP A 98 6.18 -10.08 12.67
N ALA A 99 6.23 -11.41 12.89
CA ALA A 99 7.22 -12.09 13.72
C ALA A 99 8.69 -11.91 13.27
N LYS A 100 8.95 -11.24 12.15
CA LYS A 100 10.31 -10.91 11.67
C LYS A 100 10.69 -9.44 11.92
N SER A 101 9.75 -8.61 12.35
CA SER A 101 9.99 -7.22 12.77
C SER A 101 10.56 -7.19 14.18
N ASP A 102 11.60 -6.38 14.39
CA ASP A 102 12.28 -6.18 15.67
C ASP A 102 12.14 -4.72 16.13
N SER A 103 12.29 -4.44 17.42
CA SER A 103 12.17 -3.09 17.98
C SER A 103 13.41 -2.22 17.77
N ASN A 104 14.59 -2.83 17.65
CA ASN A 104 15.87 -2.15 17.41
C ASN A 104 16.09 -1.89 15.91
N ASN A 105 15.49 -2.72 15.05
CA ASN A 105 15.44 -2.51 13.59
C ASN A 105 14.00 -2.63 13.04
N PRO A 106 13.14 -1.60 13.24
CA PRO A 106 11.73 -1.65 12.85
C PRO A 106 11.51 -1.80 11.34
N ARG A 107 10.77 -2.84 10.94
CA ARG A 107 10.39 -3.05 9.53
C ARG A 107 9.27 -2.11 9.07
N TRP A 108 8.38 -1.75 9.99
CA TRP A 108 7.12 -1.06 9.72
C TRP A 108 7.07 0.25 10.50
N TYR A 109 6.41 1.24 9.89
CA TYR A 109 6.30 2.61 10.37
C TYR A 109 4.85 3.06 10.14
N MET A 110 4.41 4.05 10.91
CA MET A 110 3.12 4.72 10.79
C MET A 110 3.26 6.21 11.13
N VAL A 111 2.32 7.02 10.66
CA VAL A 111 2.13 8.43 11.05
C VAL A 111 0.91 8.54 11.97
N ASP A 112 0.74 9.65 12.70
CA ASP A 112 -0.55 9.97 13.31
C ASP A 112 -1.29 10.96 12.39
N LEU A 113 -2.51 10.63 11.97
CA LEU A 113 -3.38 11.54 11.22
C LEU A 113 -4.44 12.16 12.14
N SER A 114 -4.66 13.46 11.99
CA SER A 114 -5.80 14.17 12.57
C SER A 114 -6.89 14.40 11.52
N PHE A 115 -8.15 14.14 11.88
CA PHE A 115 -9.33 14.42 11.08
C PHE A 115 -9.54 15.94 10.97
N LYS A 116 -9.78 16.44 9.75
CA LYS A 116 -10.03 17.87 9.49
C LYS A 116 -11.51 18.14 9.20
N SER A 117 -12.09 17.39 8.26
CA SER A 117 -13.50 17.54 7.84
C SER A 117 -13.98 16.29 7.09
N ARG A 118 -15.31 16.10 7.00
CA ARG A 118 -15.88 15.24 5.96
C ARG A 118 -15.75 15.93 4.60
N ALA A 119 -15.73 15.14 3.52
CA ALA A 119 -16.06 15.69 2.21
C ALA A 119 -17.57 15.99 2.20
N SER A 120 -17.97 17.23 1.87
CA SER A 120 -19.39 17.63 1.89
C SER A 120 -20.24 16.76 0.98
N HIS A 121 -19.67 16.38 -0.17
CA HIS A 121 -20.16 15.34 -1.06
C HIS A 121 -19.15 14.17 -1.07
N PHE A 122 -19.62 12.95 -0.77
CA PHE A 122 -18.78 11.74 -0.86
C PHE A 122 -18.44 11.44 -2.32
N ILE A 123 -17.15 11.34 -2.66
CA ILE A 123 -16.70 11.23 -4.06
C ILE A 123 -16.49 9.75 -4.42
N PRO A 124 -17.33 9.11 -5.24
CA PRO A 124 -17.20 7.69 -5.54
C PRO A 124 -16.00 7.40 -6.45
N LEU A 125 -15.35 6.24 -6.27
CA LEU A 125 -14.30 5.77 -7.20
C LEU A 125 -14.80 5.68 -8.64
N ALA A 126 -16.09 5.38 -8.84
CA ALA A 126 -16.69 5.31 -10.16
C ALA A 126 -16.68 6.68 -10.88
N LEU A 127 -16.88 7.78 -10.14
CA LEU A 127 -16.75 9.15 -10.68
C LEU A 127 -15.30 9.47 -11.02
N LEU A 128 -14.35 9.17 -10.13
CA LEU A 128 -12.93 9.39 -10.39
C LEU A 128 -12.42 8.59 -11.61
N ARG A 129 -12.97 7.40 -11.84
CA ARG A 129 -12.73 6.61 -13.07
C ARG A 129 -13.38 7.24 -14.30
N LYS A 130 -14.66 7.64 -14.21
CA LYS A 130 -15.35 8.36 -15.29
C LYS A 130 -14.57 9.61 -15.71
N ILE A 131 -14.11 10.42 -14.77
CA ILE A 131 -13.28 11.62 -15.02
C ILE A 131 -11.95 11.25 -15.67
N SER A 132 -11.29 10.15 -15.26
CA SER A 132 -10.06 9.69 -15.93
C SER A 132 -10.27 9.26 -17.39
N GLU A 133 -11.50 8.93 -17.77
CA GLU A 133 -11.89 8.51 -19.13
C GLU A 133 -12.37 9.68 -20.01
N ILE A 134 -12.69 10.85 -19.42
CA ILE A 134 -13.11 12.06 -20.14
C ILE A 134 -12.05 12.54 -21.15
N SER A 135 -12.52 13.05 -22.29
CA SER A 135 -11.73 13.81 -23.26
C SER A 135 -11.72 15.29 -22.84
N MET A 136 -10.60 15.99 -23.00
CA MET A 136 -10.42 17.33 -22.41
C MET A 136 -11.38 18.40 -22.97
N ASN A 137 -11.99 18.15 -24.14
CA ASN A 137 -13.00 19.01 -24.77
C ASN A 137 -14.45 18.56 -24.48
N ASP A 138 -14.67 17.58 -23.60
CA ASP A 138 -15.93 16.84 -23.43
C ASP A 138 -16.23 16.62 -21.92
N ILE A 139 -16.07 17.69 -21.12
CA ILE A 139 -16.42 17.73 -19.71
C ILE A 139 -17.95 17.95 -19.60
N PRO A 140 -18.70 17.08 -18.89
CA PRO A 140 -20.14 17.25 -18.69
C PRO A 140 -20.49 18.58 -17.97
N GLU A 141 -21.69 19.11 -18.21
CA GLU A 141 -22.15 20.39 -17.64
C GLU A 141 -22.16 20.34 -16.09
N GLU A 142 -22.52 19.18 -15.53
CA GLU A 142 -22.50 18.84 -14.11
C GLU A 142 -21.09 18.93 -13.48
N LEU A 143 -20.04 18.86 -14.29
CA LEU A 143 -18.63 18.93 -13.89
C LEU A 143 -17.90 20.14 -14.47
N SER A 144 -18.63 21.12 -15.03
CA SER A 144 -18.09 22.32 -15.70
C SER A 144 -17.22 23.24 -14.81
N TYR A 145 -17.20 23.02 -13.50
CA TYR A 145 -16.27 23.67 -12.57
C TYR A 145 -14.86 23.04 -12.55
N LEU A 146 -14.68 21.87 -13.16
CA LEU A 146 -13.38 21.24 -13.40
C LEU A 146 -12.76 21.77 -14.70
N ASP A 147 -11.45 22.00 -14.67
CA ASP A 147 -10.66 22.38 -15.84
C ASP A 147 -9.82 21.20 -16.39
N GLU A 148 -9.18 21.39 -17.55
CA GLU A 148 -8.34 20.35 -18.17
C GLU A 148 -7.26 19.81 -17.22
N THR A 149 -6.71 20.66 -16.34
CA THR A 149 -5.66 20.27 -15.40
C THR A 149 -6.21 19.50 -14.20
N ASP A 150 -7.42 19.77 -13.74
CA ASP A 150 -8.12 18.91 -12.77
C ASP A 150 -8.34 17.49 -13.34
N VAL A 151 -8.90 17.40 -14.55
CA VAL A 151 -9.18 16.13 -15.24
C VAL A 151 -7.87 15.35 -15.45
N HIS A 152 -6.80 16.03 -15.85
CA HIS A 152 -5.48 15.44 -16.00
C HIS A 152 -4.88 14.98 -14.65
N GLY A 153 -5.09 15.73 -13.57
CA GLY A 153 -4.70 15.36 -12.20
C GLY A 153 -5.36 14.06 -11.75
N ILE A 154 -6.70 13.99 -11.82
CA ILE A 154 -7.46 12.78 -11.48
C ILE A 154 -7.02 11.58 -12.33
N LYS A 155 -6.79 11.78 -13.63
CA LYS A 155 -6.33 10.74 -14.57
C LYS A 155 -4.95 10.17 -14.23
N ARG A 156 -4.07 10.96 -13.60
CA ARG A 156 -2.73 10.53 -13.16
C ARG A 156 -2.70 9.88 -11.78
N MET A 157 -3.79 9.87 -11.01
CA MET A 157 -3.79 9.32 -9.66
C MET A 157 -3.46 7.82 -9.62
N ASP A 158 -2.56 7.43 -8.72
CA ASP A 158 -2.30 6.05 -8.31
C ASP A 158 -3.57 5.31 -7.83
N LEU A 159 -4.63 6.04 -7.45
CA LEU A 159 -5.92 5.48 -7.10
C LEU A 159 -6.62 4.82 -8.30
N VAL A 160 -6.57 5.50 -9.45
CA VAL A 160 -7.18 5.07 -10.70
C VAL A 160 -6.31 3.98 -11.34
N THR A 161 -5.00 4.20 -11.42
CA THR A 161 -4.03 3.39 -12.17
C THR A 161 -3.44 2.22 -11.38
N ARG A 162 -3.22 2.37 -10.06
CA ARG A 162 -2.47 1.43 -9.18
C ARG A 162 -3.25 1.04 -7.93
N GLY A 163 -4.50 0.58 -8.12
CA GLY A 163 -5.49 0.42 -7.05
C GLY A 163 -5.08 -0.37 -5.78
N ARG A 164 -4.08 -1.25 -5.85
CA ARG A 164 -3.59 -2.08 -4.71
C ARG A 164 -2.68 -1.34 -3.71
N LEU A 165 -2.17 -0.15 -4.03
CA LEU A 165 -1.32 0.61 -3.09
C LEU A 165 -2.19 1.36 -2.06
N SER A 166 -1.92 1.22 -0.76
CA SER A 166 -2.79 1.71 0.33
C SER A 166 -2.48 3.13 0.83
N VAL A 167 -1.25 3.61 0.61
CA VAL A 167 -0.81 4.99 0.86
C VAL A 167 -0.22 5.50 -0.45
N GLN A 168 -0.69 6.65 -0.93
CA GLN A 168 -0.37 7.17 -2.27
C GLN A 168 -0.02 8.65 -2.18
N ARG A 169 0.86 9.15 -3.05
CA ARG A 169 1.03 10.60 -3.27
C ARG A 169 -0.15 11.12 -4.09
N VAL A 170 -0.65 12.29 -3.76
CA VAL A 170 -1.62 13.05 -4.55
C VAL A 170 -0.86 14.26 -5.14
N GLN A 171 -1.13 14.58 -6.40
CA GLN A 171 -0.55 15.78 -7.05
C GLN A 171 -1.46 16.99 -6.77
N GLU A 172 -0.91 18.20 -6.81
CA GLU A 172 -1.63 19.43 -6.45
C GLU A 172 -2.87 19.69 -7.35
N ASP A 173 -2.77 19.35 -8.63
CA ASP A 173 -3.89 19.38 -9.58
C ASP A 173 -5.00 18.38 -9.21
N ALA A 174 -4.63 17.15 -8.85
CA ALA A 174 -5.56 16.14 -8.36
C ALA A 174 -6.16 16.50 -6.99
N TRP A 175 -5.41 17.16 -6.09
CA TRP A 175 -5.92 17.63 -4.80
C TRP A 175 -6.99 18.71 -4.99
N ARG A 176 -6.68 19.75 -5.76
CA ARG A 176 -7.62 20.82 -6.10
C ARG A 176 -8.88 20.29 -6.79
N ALA A 177 -8.74 19.30 -7.69
CA ALA A 177 -9.88 18.62 -8.30
C ALA A 177 -10.75 17.89 -7.26
N ILE A 178 -10.15 17.24 -6.26
CA ILE A 178 -10.86 16.58 -5.16
C ILE A 178 -11.56 17.60 -4.25
N GLU A 179 -10.95 18.74 -3.95
CA GLU A 179 -11.59 19.82 -3.19
C GLU A 179 -12.81 20.38 -3.94
N LYS A 180 -12.65 20.72 -5.22
CA LYS A 180 -13.75 21.14 -6.11
C LYS A 180 -14.89 20.12 -6.10
N LEU A 181 -14.59 18.83 -6.28
CA LEU A 181 -15.59 17.75 -6.22
C LEU A 181 -16.29 17.70 -4.85
N ALA A 182 -15.52 17.62 -3.76
CA ALA A 182 -16.07 17.53 -2.40
C ALA A 182 -16.98 18.72 -2.05
N GLU A 183 -16.62 19.93 -2.50
CA GLU A 183 -17.39 21.15 -2.25
C GLU A 183 -18.67 21.23 -3.12
N LYS A 184 -18.58 20.95 -4.43
CA LYS A 184 -19.66 21.28 -5.38
C LYS A 184 -20.70 20.19 -5.62
N GLY A 185 -20.35 18.90 -5.54
CA GLY A 185 -21.31 17.82 -5.79
C GLY A 185 -21.81 17.77 -7.24
N GLY A 186 -23.10 17.45 -7.44
CA GLY A 186 -23.80 17.64 -8.73
C GLY A 186 -23.75 16.48 -9.73
N TRP A 187 -22.95 15.44 -9.49
CA TRP A 187 -22.78 14.30 -10.42
C TRP A 187 -23.85 13.19 -10.31
N ASP A 188 -24.93 13.40 -9.57
CA ASP A 188 -25.90 12.35 -9.24
C ASP A 188 -26.65 11.80 -10.48
N ASP A 189 -26.82 12.62 -11.52
CA ASP A 189 -27.42 12.22 -12.80
C ASP A 189 -26.42 11.57 -13.80
N ILE A 190 -25.11 11.62 -13.52
CA ILE A 190 -24.08 11.02 -14.40
C ILE A 190 -24.15 9.49 -14.30
N ASP A 191 -24.23 8.78 -15.44
CA ASP A 191 -24.16 7.32 -15.41
C ASP A 191 -22.74 6.82 -15.07
N LEU A 192 -22.52 6.57 -13.77
CA LEU A 192 -21.31 6.01 -13.18
C LEU A 192 -21.21 4.48 -13.28
N LYS A 193 -22.13 3.79 -13.97
CA LYS A 193 -22.00 2.34 -14.21
C LYS A 193 -20.70 2.06 -15.01
N PRO A 194 -19.89 1.06 -14.62
CA PRO A 194 -18.67 0.74 -15.33
C PRO A 194 -18.98 0.32 -16.77
N GLY A 195 -18.37 1.03 -17.73
CA GLY A 195 -18.55 0.75 -19.15
C GLY A 195 -18.23 -0.70 -19.50
N LYS A 196 -19.10 -1.35 -20.27
CA LYS A 196 -18.85 -2.71 -20.78
C LYS A 196 -17.64 -2.68 -21.69
N THR A 197 -16.49 -3.15 -21.20
CA THR A 197 -15.27 -3.28 -22.00
C THR A 197 -15.53 -4.22 -23.17
N THR A 198 -15.65 -3.63 -24.36
CA THR A 198 -15.81 -4.34 -25.63
C THR A 198 -14.54 -5.13 -25.90
N LYS A 199 -14.57 -6.44 -25.61
CA LYS A 199 -13.48 -7.36 -25.93
C LYS A 199 -13.28 -7.45 -27.44
N SER A 200 -12.39 -6.62 -27.97
CA SER A 200 -11.88 -6.69 -29.33
C SER A 200 -11.31 -8.08 -29.61
N LYS A 201 -12.11 -8.94 -30.27
CA LYS A 201 -11.64 -10.25 -30.74
C LYS A 201 -10.61 -10.03 -31.85
N ALA A 202 -9.34 -10.06 -31.49
CA ALA A 202 -8.26 -10.17 -32.46
C ALA A 202 -8.48 -11.43 -33.32
N LYS A 203 -8.70 -11.25 -34.63
CA LYS A 203 -8.79 -12.36 -35.58
C LYS A 203 -7.37 -12.82 -35.92
N THR A 204 -6.97 -13.98 -35.43
CA THR A 204 -5.78 -14.67 -35.94
C THR A 204 -6.09 -15.21 -37.34
N SER A 205 -5.46 -14.66 -38.37
CA SER A 205 -5.54 -15.14 -39.75
C SER A 205 -4.41 -16.14 -40.03
N THR A 206 -4.74 -17.35 -40.48
CA THR A 206 -3.77 -18.44 -40.72
C THR A 206 -3.64 -18.75 -42.21
N ALA A 207 -2.46 -18.54 -42.79
CA ALA A 207 -2.03 -19.10 -44.08
C ALA A 207 -0.52 -18.85 -44.32
N ASN A 208 0.22 -19.63 -45.13
CA ASN A 208 0.22 -21.09 -45.32
C ASN A 208 1.55 -21.52 -46.03
N ALA A 209 1.83 -22.82 -46.08
CA ALA A 209 2.73 -23.53 -47.01
C ALA A 209 4.26 -23.42 -46.82
N GLN A 210 4.95 -24.34 -47.51
CA GLN A 210 6.35 -24.78 -47.38
C GLN A 210 6.88 -25.12 -48.80
N PRO A 211 8.20 -25.35 -49.04
CA PRO A 211 8.68 -26.73 -49.08
C PRO A 211 10.16 -26.95 -48.64
N LYS A 212 10.67 -28.18 -48.84
CA LYS A 212 11.88 -28.82 -48.24
C LYS A 212 13.09 -28.87 -49.19
N ALA A 213 14.30 -29.13 -48.65
CA ALA A 213 15.21 -30.20 -49.13
C ALA A 213 16.43 -30.48 -48.19
N ALA A 214 16.81 -31.77 -48.08
CA ALA A 214 18.12 -32.45 -47.78
C ALA A 214 19.28 -31.76 -46.98
N SER A 215 20.28 -32.44 -46.38
CA SER A 215 20.78 -33.83 -46.44
C SER A 215 21.48 -34.31 -45.12
N LEU A 216 22.29 -35.40 -45.17
CA LEU A 216 22.89 -36.22 -44.08
C LEU A 216 24.31 -36.70 -44.51
N PRO A 217 25.15 -37.44 -43.73
CA PRO A 217 25.35 -37.63 -42.27
C PRO A 217 26.85 -37.72 -41.79
N LYS A 218 27.09 -38.11 -40.51
CA LYS A 218 28.34 -38.73 -39.91
C LYS A 218 29.60 -37.83 -39.77
N SER A 219 30.59 -38.08 -38.90
CA SER A 219 30.76 -38.81 -37.60
C SER A 219 32.17 -38.44 -37.00
N SER A 220 32.86 -39.02 -36.00
CA SER A 220 32.71 -40.19 -35.08
C SER A 220 33.79 -40.18 -33.97
N GLY A 221 33.44 -40.42 -32.69
CA GLY A 221 34.36 -40.82 -31.58
C GLY A 221 35.23 -39.71 -30.94
N THR A 222 35.93 -39.90 -29.80
CA THR A 222 35.88 -40.91 -28.70
C THR A 222 36.57 -40.34 -27.42
N LYS A 223 36.07 -40.71 -26.23
CA LYS A 223 36.59 -40.52 -24.84
C LYS A 223 38.05 -40.05 -24.62
N VAL A 224 38.26 -39.12 -23.67
CA VAL A 224 39.15 -39.29 -22.48
C VAL A 224 38.63 -38.47 -21.27
N ASP A 225 38.60 -39.12 -20.10
CA ASP A 225 38.63 -38.59 -18.70
C ASP A 225 39.74 -39.40 -17.97
N PRO A 226 40.34 -39.04 -16.80
CA PRO A 226 39.77 -38.22 -15.72
C PRO A 226 40.71 -37.30 -14.85
N GLN A 227 40.11 -36.31 -14.16
CA GLN A 227 40.49 -35.81 -12.81
C GLN A 227 41.96 -35.29 -12.56
N PRO A 228 42.52 -35.20 -11.30
CA PRO A 228 42.44 -33.95 -10.53
C PRO A 228 43.76 -33.45 -9.86
N ASN A 229 43.77 -32.18 -9.42
CA ASN A 229 44.76 -31.64 -8.46
C ASN A 229 44.13 -30.40 -7.75
N THR A 230 43.91 -30.23 -6.43
CA THR A 230 44.42 -30.67 -5.10
C THR A 230 45.41 -29.71 -4.39
N LYS A 231 45.04 -29.34 -3.14
CA LYS A 231 45.87 -28.77 -2.02
C LYS A 231 46.41 -27.32 -2.21
N ALA A 232 46.67 -26.49 -1.18
CA ALA A 232 46.53 -26.59 0.29
C ALA A 232 46.15 -25.18 0.88
N ALA A 233 45.46 -25.01 2.03
CA ALA A 233 45.93 -24.97 3.44
C ALA A 233 46.92 -23.82 3.81
N ALA A 234 46.95 -23.21 5.01
CA ALA A 234 45.99 -23.07 6.14
C ALA A 234 46.52 -22.13 7.26
N SER A 235 45.63 -21.46 8.03
CA SER A 235 45.74 -21.15 9.48
C SER A 235 44.38 -20.56 9.95
N LYS A 236 43.81 -20.74 11.16
CA LYS A 236 44.22 -21.10 12.53
C LYS A 236 44.98 -20.02 13.34
N ARG A 237 44.22 -19.26 14.15
CA ARG A 237 44.56 -18.98 15.55
C ARG A 237 43.39 -19.36 16.47
N LYS A 238 43.72 -19.64 17.73
CA LYS A 238 42.87 -20.21 18.80
C LYS A 238 43.16 -19.43 20.08
N ARG A 239 42.20 -19.30 20.99
CA ARG A 239 42.49 -18.98 22.40
C ARG A 239 41.40 -19.55 23.33
N GLU A 240 41.80 -20.45 24.22
CA GLU A 240 41.07 -20.81 25.45
C GLU A 240 41.04 -19.62 26.43
N GLU A 241 40.08 -19.42 27.36
CA GLU A 241 39.16 -20.30 28.13
C GLU A 241 39.69 -20.67 29.54
N ALA A 242 38.94 -20.25 30.57
CA ALA A 242 38.93 -20.57 32.02
C ALA A 242 37.75 -19.74 32.61
N GLU A 243 36.77 -20.25 33.37
CA GLU A 243 36.77 -20.94 34.69
C GLU A 243 37.21 -20.03 35.86
N ALA A 244 36.57 -19.99 37.04
CA ALA A 244 35.44 -20.74 37.63
C ALA A 244 34.66 -19.83 38.63
N ASP A 245 33.32 -19.80 38.66
CA ASP A 245 32.39 -20.56 39.54
C ASP A 245 32.04 -19.80 40.88
N PRO A 246 31.35 -20.31 41.92
CA PRO A 246 30.02 -19.78 42.28
C PRO A 246 29.85 -19.28 43.75
N ASP A 247 28.67 -18.73 44.09
CA ASP A 247 28.19 -18.66 45.49
C ASP A 247 26.64 -18.68 45.62
N GLU A 248 26.15 -18.99 46.82
CA GLU A 248 24.76 -19.28 47.25
C GLU A 248 24.02 -18.06 47.87
N ALA A 249 22.70 -18.05 48.17
CA ALA A 249 21.56 -18.84 47.65
C ALA A 249 20.20 -18.07 47.78
N PRO A 250 19.18 -18.47 48.58
CA PRO A 250 17.92 -18.92 47.95
C PRO A 250 16.65 -18.10 48.25
N GLY A 251 15.86 -17.83 47.20
CA GLY A 251 14.52 -17.24 47.30
C GLY A 251 13.39 -18.28 47.09
N LEU A 252 12.71 -18.68 48.17
CA LEU A 252 11.53 -19.56 48.07
C LEU A 252 10.33 -18.84 47.43
N ARG A 253 9.67 -19.50 46.46
CA ARG A 253 8.23 -19.85 46.54
C ARG A 253 7.75 -20.76 45.41
N ARG A 254 7.35 -21.98 45.77
CA ARG A 254 6.39 -22.77 44.98
C ARG A 254 4.98 -22.21 45.22
N SER A 255 4.18 -22.07 44.16
CA SER A 255 2.73 -22.27 44.29
C SER A 255 2.18 -22.92 43.03
N THR A 256 1.93 -24.23 43.11
CA THR A 256 1.18 -24.96 42.11
C THR A 256 -0.31 -24.77 42.36
N ARG A 257 -1.09 -24.49 41.30
CA ARG A 257 -2.45 -25.04 41.22
C ARG A 257 -2.87 -25.26 39.78
N ASN A 258 -3.52 -26.39 39.55
CA ASN A 258 -4.02 -26.81 38.26
C ASN A 258 -5.37 -27.51 38.51
N LYS A 259 -6.36 -27.26 37.65
CA LYS A 259 -7.71 -27.87 37.60
C LYS A 259 -8.51 -27.95 38.92
N LYS A 260 -9.68 -27.30 38.90
CA LYS A 260 -10.90 -28.07 38.61
C LYS A 260 -11.75 -27.33 37.59
#